data_AF-A0A821L4R2-F1
#
_entry.id   AF-A0A821L4R2-F1
#
_cell.length_a   1.000
_cell.length_b   1.000
_cell.length_c   1.000
_cell.angle_alpha   90.00
_cell.angle_beta   90.00
_cell.angle_gamma   90.00
#
_symmetry.space_group_name_H-M   'P 1'
#
loop_
_entity.id
_entity.type
_entity.pdbx_description
1 polymer ?
#
loop_
_entity_poly.entity_id
_entity_poly.type
_entity_poly.pdbx_seq_one_letter_code
_entity_poly.pdbx_strand_id
1 'polypeptide(L)'
;MIRYNLQILGLSEVRGNGFGELRTSKVLTLLYSGKENEDDDLEYGVALLLSNSAKRSLLDWKPISDRIIWARFSSRARKISIVQCYAPTNTSTEDTKDDFYNTLNATLKGLNFVTASPDDDSIDEEWKCIKVAYTETSSFVLGHIKHSRENWMSSIRKKIYRSSRNDRRVWVDGIADHAKTAANTGNMTELYKATKILAGKRSQRKNPLKSKDGQLIVTSEGQLRRWREHFEETFRPSALSTPGAQDTSPPPRLLNIDVEPPTLDEVARAVLRVAAEMLKADLATTIDTLTPLIAKSGPARSFRRTGTGTLYYNCAQKR
;
A
#
# COMPACT_ATOMS: atom_id res chain seq x y z
N MET A 1 -36.53 7.74 15.33
CA MET A 1 -36.44 8.92 14.44
C MET A 1 -37.32 10.09 14.90
N ILE A 2 -38.64 9.90 15.05
CA ILE A 2 -39.58 10.98 15.42
C ILE A 2 -39.27 11.58 16.80
N ARG A 3 -39.06 10.75 17.83
CA ARG A 3 -38.74 11.20 19.20
C ARG A 3 -37.49 12.10 19.29
N TYR A 4 -36.51 11.87 18.43
CA TYR A 4 -35.23 12.59 18.43
C TYR A 4 -35.14 13.65 17.32
N ASN A 5 -36.24 13.92 16.61
CA ASN A 5 -36.31 14.86 15.50
C ASN A 5 -35.20 14.67 14.43
N LEU A 6 -34.87 13.40 14.13
CA LEU A 6 -33.85 13.07 13.13
C LEU A 6 -34.46 13.09 11.73
N GLN A 7 -33.75 13.68 10.76
CA GLN A 7 -34.20 13.72 9.36
C GLN A 7 -33.70 12.53 8.52
N ILE A 8 -32.51 12.03 8.85
CA ILE A 8 -31.83 10.92 8.18
C ILE A 8 -31.27 10.02 9.29
N LEU A 9 -31.46 8.71 9.17
CA LEU A 9 -30.94 7.71 10.10
C LEU A 9 -30.28 6.58 9.30
N GLY A 10 -29.00 6.33 9.57
CA GLY A 10 -28.29 5.16 9.05
C GLY A 10 -28.58 3.93 9.89
N LEU A 11 -28.91 2.82 9.24
CA LEU A 11 -29.13 1.51 9.84
C LEU A 11 -28.10 0.54 9.27
N SER A 12 -27.66 -0.39 10.12
CA SER A 12 -26.77 -1.49 9.77
C SER A 12 -27.43 -2.79 10.22
N GLU A 13 -27.09 -3.90 9.57
CA GLU A 13 -27.69 -5.23 9.78
C GLU A 13 -29.20 -5.26 9.52
N VAL A 14 -29.63 -4.71 8.39
CA VAL A 14 -31.05 -4.68 7.99
C VAL A 14 -31.53 -6.05 7.53
N ARG A 15 -30.63 -6.97 7.16
CA ARG A 15 -30.91 -8.38 6.80
C ARG A 15 -31.98 -8.50 5.71
N GLY A 16 -31.94 -7.60 4.73
CA GLY A 16 -32.88 -7.55 3.60
C GLY A 16 -32.19 -7.90 2.29
N ASN A 17 -32.90 -8.63 1.42
CA ASN A 17 -32.39 -9.05 0.11
C ASN A 17 -32.54 -7.94 -0.94
N GLY A 18 -31.55 -7.87 -1.82
CA GLY A 18 -31.44 -6.91 -2.90
C GLY A 18 -31.25 -5.48 -2.41
N PHE A 19 -31.54 -4.53 -3.29
CA PHE A 19 -31.50 -3.12 -2.99
C PHE A 19 -32.79 -2.45 -3.46
N GLY A 20 -33.19 -1.38 -2.79
CA GLY A 20 -34.42 -0.72 -3.17
C GLY A 20 -34.85 0.42 -2.27
N GLU A 21 -36.00 0.98 -2.63
CA GLU A 21 -36.71 1.97 -1.85
C GLU A 21 -38.01 1.38 -1.33
N LEU A 22 -38.17 1.36 -0.01
CA LEU A 22 -39.39 0.91 0.65
C LEU A 22 -40.06 2.07 1.39
N ARG A 23 -41.36 2.25 1.18
CA ARG A 23 -42.18 3.15 2.01
C ARG A 23 -42.71 2.39 3.22
N THR A 24 -42.05 2.53 4.36
CA THR A 24 -42.47 1.86 5.61
C THR A 24 -43.77 2.45 6.17
N SER A 25 -43.94 3.77 6.11
CA SER A 25 -45.15 4.47 6.58
C SER A 25 -45.42 5.68 5.70
N LYS A 26 -46.57 6.36 5.86
CA LYS A 26 -46.91 7.57 5.08
C LYS A 26 -45.86 8.70 5.18
N VAL A 27 -44.92 8.63 6.12
CA VAL A 27 -44.01 9.74 6.47
C VAL A 27 -42.52 9.38 6.31
N LEU A 28 -42.18 8.10 6.16
CA LEU A 28 -40.79 7.62 6.15
C LEU A 28 -40.49 6.78 4.90
N THR A 29 -39.26 6.93 4.40
CA THR A 29 -38.75 6.21 3.23
C THR A 29 -37.45 5.53 3.60
N LEU A 30 -37.34 4.23 3.35
CA LEU A 30 -36.16 3.41 3.61
C LEU A 30 -35.45 3.14 2.28
N LEU A 31 -34.19 3.56 2.16
CA LEU A 31 -33.30 3.14 1.09
C LEU A 31 -32.42 2.04 1.63
N TYR A 32 -32.40 0.86 1.03
CA TYR A 32 -31.62 -0.27 1.55
C TYR A 32 -30.74 -0.89 0.47
N SER A 33 -29.64 -1.47 0.92
CA SER A 33 -28.66 -2.20 0.11
C SER A 33 -28.29 -3.47 0.88
N GLY A 34 -28.59 -4.62 0.32
CA GLY A 34 -28.27 -5.94 0.83
C GLY A 34 -27.77 -6.86 -0.27
N LYS A 35 -27.56 -8.15 0.06
CA LYS A 35 -27.04 -9.14 -0.91
C LYS A 35 -28.07 -9.42 -2.01
N GLU A 36 -27.58 -9.65 -3.23
CA GLU A 36 -28.42 -9.96 -4.40
C GLU A 36 -28.93 -11.41 -4.43
N ASN A 37 -28.25 -12.35 -3.74
CA ASN A 37 -28.60 -13.78 -3.79
C ASN A 37 -29.62 -14.15 -2.71
N GLU A 38 -30.71 -14.82 -3.12
CA GLU A 38 -31.79 -15.26 -2.22
C GLU A 38 -31.42 -16.49 -1.36
N ASP A 39 -30.38 -17.24 -1.77
CA ASP A 39 -29.99 -18.53 -1.16
C ASP A 39 -28.88 -18.42 -0.07
N ASP A 40 -28.28 -17.25 0.10
CA ASP A 40 -27.29 -17.01 1.16
C ASP A 40 -28.02 -16.62 2.46
N ASP A 41 -27.49 -17.05 3.61
CA ASP A 41 -27.94 -16.59 4.92
C ASP A 41 -28.08 -15.05 4.92
N LEU A 42 -29.20 -14.55 5.47
CA LEU A 42 -29.57 -13.12 5.56
C LEU A 42 -28.62 -12.33 6.48
N GLU A 43 -27.33 -12.36 6.16
CA GLU A 43 -26.27 -11.68 6.86
C GLU A 43 -26.00 -10.34 6.18
N TYR A 44 -25.87 -9.30 7.00
CA TYR A 44 -25.53 -7.93 6.60
C TYR A 44 -26.69 -7.15 5.94
N GLY A 45 -26.38 -6.00 5.34
CA GLY A 45 -27.36 -5.04 4.84
C GLY A 45 -27.29 -3.69 5.55
N VAL A 46 -27.22 -2.61 4.77
CA VAL A 46 -27.23 -1.23 5.26
C VAL A 46 -28.44 -0.49 4.70
N ALA A 47 -28.96 0.46 5.46
CA ALA A 47 -30.04 1.30 4.98
C ALA A 47 -29.94 2.74 5.48
N LEU A 48 -30.61 3.64 4.75
CA LEU A 48 -30.87 5.00 5.14
C LEU A 48 -32.38 5.17 5.29
N LEU A 49 -32.83 5.43 6.52
CA LEU A 49 -34.20 5.81 6.81
C LEU A 49 -34.32 7.34 6.74
N LEU A 50 -35.18 7.81 5.85
CA LEU A 50 -35.37 9.21 5.50
C LEU A 50 -36.75 9.69 5.93
N SER A 51 -36.78 10.91 6.48
CA SER A 51 -38.01 11.68 6.63
C SER A 51 -38.50 12.17 5.27
N ASN A 52 -39.78 12.52 5.14
CA ASN A 52 -40.32 13.09 3.89
C ASN A 52 -39.55 14.36 3.44
N SER A 53 -39.08 15.17 4.39
CA SER A 53 -38.23 16.34 4.11
C SER A 53 -36.87 15.95 3.53
N ALA A 54 -36.21 14.93 4.09
CA ALA A 54 -34.93 14.44 3.58
C ALA A 54 -35.08 13.69 2.24
N LYS A 55 -36.20 12.99 2.04
CA LYS A 55 -36.49 12.32 0.77
C LYS A 55 -36.70 13.34 -0.35
N ARG A 56 -37.36 14.46 -0.07
CA ARG A 56 -37.51 15.57 -1.02
C ARG A 56 -36.20 16.24 -1.39
N SER A 57 -35.21 16.23 -0.50
CA SER A 57 -33.88 16.76 -0.80
C SER A 57 -32.95 15.73 -1.43
N LEU A 58 -33.33 14.45 -1.52
CA LEU A 58 -32.51 13.42 -2.14
C LEU A 58 -32.34 13.70 -3.64
N LEU A 59 -31.10 13.83 -4.07
CA LEU A 59 -30.71 14.05 -5.46
C LEU A 59 -30.39 12.73 -6.17
N ASP A 60 -29.60 11.87 -5.54
CA ASP A 60 -29.15 10.60 -6.10
C ASP A 60 -28.79 9.64 -4.96
N TRP A 61 -28.86 8.34 -5.20
CA TRP A 61 -28.38 7.32 -4.27
C TRP A 61 -28.01 6.05 -5.01
N LYS A 62 -27.03 5.31 -4.47
CA LYS A 62 -26.55 4.07 -5.07
C LYS A 62 -26.25 3.02 -3.99
N PRO A 63 -26.73 1.79 -4.18
CA PRO A 63 -26.23 0.63 -3.45
C PRO A 63 -24.83 0.30 -4.00
N ILE A 64 -23.82 0.32 -3.14
CA ILE A 64 -22.43 0.05 -3.55
C ILE A 64 -22.08 -1.39 -3.21
N SER A 65 -22.47 -1.84 -2.02
CA SER A 65 -22.37 -3.22 -1.59
C SER A 65 -23.42 -3.51 -0.51
N ASP A 66 -23.52 -4.77 -0.08
CA ASP A 66 -24.28 -5.21 1.09
C ASP A 66 -23.90 -4.48 2.39
N ARG A 67 -22.73 -3.84 2.42
CA ARG A 67 -22.19 -3.09 3.57
C ARG A 67 -22.03 -1.60 3.33
N ILE A 68 -22.30 -1.08 2.13
CA ILE A 68 -22.09 0.33 1.79
C ILE A 68 -23.25 0.85 0.93
N ILE A 69 -23.89 1.91 1.40
CA ILE A 69 -24.88 2.68 0.64
C ILE A 69 -24.48 4.16 0.63
N TRP A 70 -24.60 4.77 -0.53
CA TRP A 70 -24.32 6.18 -0.73
C TRP A 70 -25.59 6.93 -1.13
N ALA A 71 -25.78 8.12 -0.59
CA ALA A 71 -26.86 9.03 -0.97
C ALA A 71 -26.40 10.48 -0.98
N ARG A 72 -26.87 11.25 -1.95
CA ARG A 72 -26.60 12.68 -2.12
C ARG A 72 -27.87 13.48 -1.92
N PHE A 73 -27.77 14.52 -1.11
CA PHE A 73 -28.87 15.40 -0.75
C PHE A 73 -28.55 16.85 -1.14
N SER A 74 -29.58 17.57 -1.54
CA SER A 74 -29.56 19.01 -1.76
C SER A 74 -29.95 19.71 -0.46
N SER A 75 -28.98 20.24 0.26
CA SER A 75 -29.27 21.17 1.36
C SER A 75 -29.23 22.61 0.83
N ARG A 76 -29.92 23.52 1.52
CA ARG A 76 -29.99 24.94 1.15
C ARG A 76 -28.62 25.61 1.02
N ALA A 77 -27.63 25.16 1.78
CA ALA A 77 -26.27 25.72 1.77
C ALA A 77 -25.30 24.98 0.82
N ARG A 78 -25.42 23.65 0.71
CA ARG A 78 -24.52 22.83 -0.11
C ARG A 78 -25.12 21.45 -0.37
N LYS A 79 -24.66 20.79 -1.44
CA LYS A 79 -24.96 19.37 -1.66
C LYS A 79 -24.17 18.54 -0.67
N ILE A 80 -24.84 17.63 0.05
CA ILE A 80 -24.23 16.77 1.06
C ILE A 80 -24.29 15.33 0.56
N SER A 81 -23.17 14.62 0.58
CA SER A 81 -23.13 13.18 0.35
C SER A 81 -23.01 12.47 1.70
N ILE A 82 -23.84 11.45 1.92
CA ILE A 82 -23.82 10.59 3.10
C ILE A 82 -23.47 9.20 2.61
N VAL A 83 -22.46 8.60 3.23
CA VAL A 83 -22.10 7.19 3.05
C VAL A 83 -22.43 6.51 4.37
N GLN A 84 -23.37 5.57 4.33
CA GLN A 84 -23.63 4.67 5.45
C GLN A 84 -22.92 3.37 5.16
N CYS A 85 -22.09 2.92 6.10
CA CYS A 85 -21.36 1.67 5.96
C CYS A 85 -21.33 0.85 7.24
N TYR A 86 -21.21 -0.47 7.10
CA TYR A 86 -21.01 -1.40 8.20
C TYR A 86 -19.69 -2.16 8.04
N ALA A 87 -18.70 -1.76 8.83
CA ALA A 87 -17.35 -2.31 8.75
C ALA A 87 -17.33 -3.81 9.13
N PRO A 88 -16.50 -4.63 8.46
CA PRO A 88 -16.27 -6.02 8.85
C PRO A 88 -15.69 -6.11 10.27
N THR A 89 -15.94 -7.23 10.95
CA THR A 89 -15.45 -7.46 12.31
C THR A 89 -13.95 -7.73 12.31
N ASN A 90 -13.31 -7.60 13.47
CA ASN A 90 -11.86 -7.86 13.55
C ASN A 90 -11.49 -9.32 13.25
N THR A 91 -12.45 -10.25 13.36
CA THR A 91 -12.28 -11.67 13.07
C THR A 91 -12.51 -12.04 11.59
N SER A 92 -12.99 -11.11 10.76
CA SER A 92 -13.09 -11.33 9.31
C SER A 92 -11.70 -11.49 8.69
N THR A 93 -11.62 -12.21 7.56
CA THR A 93 -10.37 -12.41 6.80
C THR A 93 -9.80 -11.07 6.33
N GLU A 94 -8.47 -11.02 6.15
CA GLU A 94 -7.80 -9.82 5.63
C GLU A 94 -8.33 -9.46 4.25
N ASP A 95 -8.56 -10.44 3.37
CA ASP A 95 -9.13 -10.22 2.03
C ASP A 95 -10.48 -9.49 2.09
N THR A 96 -11.40 -9.90 2.97
CA THR A 96 -12.72 -9.23 3.13
C THR A 96 -12.58 -7.81 3.66
N LYS A 97 -11.61 -7.56 4.54
CA LYS A 97 -11.33 -6.20 5.05
C LYS A 97 -10.77 -5.33 3.94
N ASP A 98 -9.81 -5.84 3.19
CA ASP A 98 -9.16 -5.12 2.10
C ASP A 98 -10.18 -4.79 1.00
N ASP A 99 -11.01 -5.75 0.60
CA ASP A 99 -12.08 -5.53 -0.38
C ASP A 99 -13.05 -4.44 0.08
N PHE A 100 -13.47 -4.47 1.35
CA PHE A 100 -14.34 -3.45 1.93
C PHE A 100 -13.68 -2.06 1.93
N TYR A 101 -12.45 -1.94 2.45
CA TYR A 101 -11.77 -0.65 2.54
C TYR A 101 -11.38 -0.10 1.17
N ASN A 102 -11.02 -0.95 0.21
CA ASN A 102 -10.77 -0.57 -1.18
C ASN A 102 -12.05 -0.03 -1.83
N THR A 103 -13.18 -0.72 -1.65
CA THR A 103 -14.50 -0.29 -2.17
C THR A 103 -14.95 1.03 -1.54
N LEU A 104 -14.78 1.18 -0.23
CA LEU A 104 -15.08 2.43 0.48
C LEU A 104 -14.20 3.57 -0.03
N ASN A 105 -12.91 3.35 -0.19
CA ASN A 105 -11.98 4.37 -0.69
C ASN A 105 -12.29 4.76 -2.14
N ALA A 106 -12.59 3.79 -3.00
CA ALA A 106 -13.02 4.04 -4.38
C ALA A 106 -14.31 4.89 -4.42
N THR A 107 -15.28 4.57 -3.55
CA THR A 107 -16.50 5.37 -3.39
C THR A 107 -16.18 6.80 -2.99
N LEU A 108 -15.36 7.01 -1.96
CA LEU A 108 -15.01 8.35 -1.47
C LEU A 108 -14.24 9.18 -2.52
N LYS A 109 -13.33 8.54 -3.26
CA LYS A 109 -12.60 9.17 -4.37
C LYS A 109 -13.52 9.55 -5.54
N GLY A 110 -14.42 8.65 -5.93
CA GLY A 110 -15.41 8.88 -6.99
C GLY A 110 -16.40 10.02 -6.65
N LEU A 111 -16.53 10.39 -5.38
CA LEU A 111 -17.36 11.50 -4.93
C LEU A 111 -16.70 12.89 -5.08
N ASN A 112 -15.52 12.97 -5.72
CA ASN A 112 -14.72 14.19 -5.87
C ASN A 112 -14.42 14.86 -4.51
N PHE A 113 -14.06 14.07 -3.51
CA PHE A 113 -13.13 14.57 -2.51
C PHE A 113 -11.76 14.55 -3.21
N VAL A 114 -11.21 15.72 -3.52
CA VAL A 114 -9.85 15.83 -4.08
C VAL A 114 -8.89 15.22 -3.07
N THR A 115 -8.56 13.94 -3.22
CA THR A 115 -7.33 13.38 -2.67
C THR A 115 -6.27 13.59 -3.72
N ALA A 116 -5.84 14.84 -3.88
CA ALA A 116 -4.55 15.09 -4.51
C ALA A 116 -3.48 14.46 -3.63
N SER A 117 -2.46 13.91 -4.27
CA SER A 117 -1.32 13.23 -3.68
C SER A 117 -0.75 13.95 -2.45
N PRO A 118 -0.23 13.22 -1.45
CA PRO A 118 0.31 13.78 -0.21
C PRO A 118 1.65 14.48 -0.44
N ASP A 119 1.59 15.71 -0.95
CA ASP A 119 2.67 16.69 -0.87
C ASP A 119 2.38 17.62 0.32
N ASP A 120 3.43 17.87 1.12
CA ASP A 120 3.42 18.42 2.50
C ASP A 120 2.81 19.84 2.64
N ASP A 121 2.56 20.55 1.53
CA ASP A 121 1.87 21.84 1.49
C ASP A 121 0.32 21.69 1.50
N SER A 122 -0.21 20.48 1.30
CA SER A 122 -1.64 20.17 1.16
C SER A 122 -2.42 20.28 2.48
N ILE A 123 -1.77 20.02 3.62
CA ILE A 123 -2.43 20.07 4.92
C ILE A 123 -2.87 21.50 5.24
N ASP A 124 -2.06 22.51 4.90
CA ASP A 124 -2.39 23.91 5.19
C ASP A 124 -3.51 24.47 4.29
N GLU A 125 -3.60 24.03 3.03
CA GLU A 125 -4.69 24.38 2.12
C GLU A 125 -6.00 23.63 2.45
N GLU A 126 -5.93 22.36 2.86
CA GLU A 126 -7.08 21.63 3.40
C GLU A 126 -7.60 22.29 4.68
N TRP A 127 -6.71 22.66 5.60
CA TRP A 127 -7.07 23.41 6.81
C TRP A 127 -7.66 24.79 6.48
N LYS A 128 -7.25 25.41 5.38
CA LYS A 128 -7.78 26.71 4.93
C LYS A 128 -9.21 26.57 4.41
N CYS A 129 -9.51 25.55 3.63
CA CYS A 129 -10.88 25.24 3.21
C CYS A 129 -11.81 24.93 4.39
N ILE A 130 -11.33 24.15 5.36
CA ILE A 130 -12.07 23.85 6.60
C ILE A 130 -12.27 25.13 7.43
N LYS A 131 -11.23 25.97 7.56
CA LYS A 131 -11.31 27.27 8.26
C LYS A 131 -12.38 28.16 7.63
N VAL A 132 -12.39 28.30 6.30
CA VAL A 132 -13.36 29.13 5.55
C VAL A 132 -14.79 28.61 5.74
N ALA A 133 -15.02 27.32 5.51
CA ALA A 133 -16.34 26.70 5.68
C ALA A 133 -16.86 26.82 7.12
N TYR A 134 -15.99 26.66 8.11
CA TYR A 134 -16.34 26.83 9.51
C TYR A 134 -16.64 28.31 9.86
N THR A 135 -15.88 29.27 9.33
CA THR A 135 -16.16 30.70 9.55
C THR A 135 -17.45 31.18 8.88
N GLU A 136 -17.80 30.65 7.70
CA GLU A 136 -19.05 30.97 7.01
C GLU A 136 -20.26 30.38 7.75
N THR A 137 -20.21 29.11 8.10
CA THR A 137 -21.28 28.42 8.85
C THR A 137 -21.51 29.03 10.24
N SER A 138 -20.44 29.37 10.97
CA SER A 138 -20.56 30.01 12.28
C SER A 138 -21.09 31.45 12.20
N SER A 139 -20.76 32.20 11.14
CA SER A 139 -21.34 33.52 10.89
C SER A 139 -22.83 33.46 10.55
N PHE A 140 -23.27 32.38 9.91
CA PHE A 140 -24.67 32.14 9.55
C PHE A 140 -25.53 31.68 10.74
N VAL A 141 -25.00 30.81 11.61
CA VAL A 141 -25.77 30.21 12.72
C VAL A 141 -25.86 31.11 13.96
N LEU A 142 -24.86 31.95 14.24
CA LEU A 142 -24.76 32.69 15.52
C LEU A 142 -25.10 34.19 15.44
N GLY A 143 -25.39 34.75 14.25
CA GLY A 143 -25.74 36.16 14.07
C GLY A 143 -24.59 37.16 14.38
N HIS A 144 -24.83 38.45 14.11
CA HIS A 144 -23.82 39.53 14.05
C HIS A 144 -23.27 40.05 15.41
N ILE A 145 -22.96 39.19 16.39
CA ILE A 145 -22.32 39.62 17.65
C ILE A 145 -20.79 39.49 17.52
N LYS A 146 -20.17 40.49 16.88
CA LYS A 146 -18.80 40.43 16.33
C LYS A 146 -17.68 40.23 17.36
N HIS A 147 -17.75 40.85 18.54
CA HIS A 147 -16.67 40.87 19.53
C HIS A 147 -16.61 39.62 20.43
N SER A 148 -17.76 39.04 20.79
CA SER A 148 -17.81 37.79 21.58
C SER A 148 -17.38 36.58 20.74
N ARG A 149 -17.71 36.61 19.44
CA ARG A 149 -17.37 35.61 18.40
C ARG A 149 -15.86 35.39 18.23
N GLU A 150 -15.06 36.45 18.15
CA GLU A 150 -13.63 36.33 17.87
C GLU A 150 -12.85 35.77 19.07
N ASN A 151 -13.24 36.16 20.28
CA ASN A 151 -12.61 35.68 21.52
C ASN A 151 -12.93 34.20 21.79
N TRP A 152 -14.18 33.75 21.62
CA TRP A 152 -14.56 32.34 21.81
C TRP A 152 -13.94 31.43 20.74
N MET A 153 -13.99 31.82 19.47
CA MET A 153 -13.40 31.06 18.37
C MET A 153 -11.87 30.99 18.47
N SER A 154 -11.23 32.09 18.88
CA SER A 154 -9.78 32.12 19.18
C SER A 154 -9.43 31.17 20.32
N SER A 155 -10.26 31.12 21.37
CA SER A 155 -10.07 30.20 22.50
C SER A 155 -10.19 28.72 22.09
N ILE A 156 -11.20 28.35 21.30
CA ILE A 156 -11.35 26.97 20.80
C ILE A 156 -10.22 26.59 19.86
N ARG A 157 -9.85 27.45 18.89
CA ARG A 157 -8.70 27.20 18.02
C ARG A 157 -7.42 26.99 18.83
N LYS A 158 -7.16 27.85 19.83
CA LYS A 158 -6.00 27.70 20.72
C LYS A 158 -6.03 26.36 21.46
N LYS A 159 -7.19 25.90 21.94
CA LYS A 159 -7.32 24.58 22.58
C LYS A 159 -7.04 23.43 21.61
N ILE A 160 -7.58 23.49 20.39
CA ILE A 160 -7.35 22.47 19.35
C ILE A 160 -5.87 22.40 18.95
N TYR A 161 -5.25 23.55 18.66
CA TYR A 161 -3.83 23.58 18.32
C TYR A 161 -2.94 23.14 19.49
N ARG A 162 -3.31 23.47 20.74
CA ARG A 162 -2.61 22.98 21.94
C ARG A 162 -2.73 21.47 22.07
N SER A 163 -3.92 20.90 21.91
CA SER A 163 -4.15 19.46 21.95
C SER A 163 -3.36 18.76 20.84
N SER A 164 -3.49 19.21 19.60
CA SER A 164 -2.79 18.60 18.45
C SER A 164 -1.27 18.67 18.59
N ARG A 165 -0.72 19.78 19.11
CA ARG A 165 0.72 19.88 19.42
C ARG A 165 1.13 18.96 20.56
N ASN A 166 0.28 18.80 21.57
CA ASN A 166 0.51 17.86 22.66
C ASN A 166 0.51 16.43 22.16
N ASP A 167 -0.48 16.05 21.34
CA ASP A 167 -0.60 14.70 20.78
C ASP A 167 0.58 14.38 19.86
N ARG A 168 1.01 15.34 19.03
CA ARG A 168 2.23 15.22 18.22
C ARG A 168 3.46 15.04 19.10
N ARG A 169 3.58 15.78 20.20
CA ARG A 169 4.71 15.67 21.13
C ARG A 169 4.72 14.30 21.80
N VAL A 170 3.59 13.84 22.34
CA VAL A 170 3.44 12.51 22.96
C VAL A 170 3.81 11.40 21.98
N TRP A 171 3.38 11.51 20.73
CA TRP A 171 3.76 10.55 19.68
C TRP A 171 5.26 10.57 19.38
N VAL A 172 5.88 11.74 19.24
CA VAL A 172 7.34 11.87 19.02
C VAL A 172 8.12 11.32 20.21
N ASP A 173 7.71 11.67 21.44
CA ASP A 173 8.35 11.22 22.68
C ASP A 173 8.25 9.68 22.79
N GLY A 174 7.11 9.09 22.44
CA GLY A 174 6.95 7.63 22.41
C GLY A 174 7.88 6.94 21.42
N ILE A 175 8.15 7.54 20.25
CA ILE A 175 9.12 6.99 19.29
C ILE A 175 10.55 7.17 19.81
N ALA A 176 10.85 8.28 20.48
CA ALA A 176 12.16 8.50 21.10
C ALA A 176 12.43 7.50 22.23
N ASP A 177 11.42 7.17 23.04
CA ASP A 177 11.49 6.13 24.07
C ASP A 177 11.65 4.74 23.47
N HIS A 178 10.96 4.44 22.36
CA HIS A 178 11.16 3.20 21.62
C HIS A 178 12.59 3.10 21.05
N ALA A 179 13.13 4.19 20.50
CA ALA A 179 14.53 4.25 20.06
C ALA A 179 15.50 4.02 21.23
N LYS A 180 15.26 4.65 22.39
CA LYS A 180 16.09 4.51 23.60
C LYS A 180 16.10 3.07 24.13
N THR A 181 14.94 2.43 24.20
CA THR A 181 14.82 1.02 24.63
C THR A 181 15.49 0.06 23.64
N ALA A 182 15.33 0.29 22.33
CA ALA A 182 16.02 -0.48 21.29
C ALA A 182 17.55 -0.34 21.36
N ALA A 183 18.06 0.87 21.64
CA ALA A 183 19.50 1.09 21.83
C ALA A 183 20.05 0.35 23.06
N ASN A 184 19.34 0.42 24.20
CA ASN A 184 19.75 -0.24 25.44
C ASN A 184 19.73 -1.78 25.34
N THR A 185 18.87 -2.33 24.49
CA THR A 185 18.75 -3.78 24.25
C THR A 185 19.66 -4.28 23.12
N GLY A 186 20.41 -3.39 22.45
CA GLY A 186 21.26 -3.74 21.31
C GLY A 186 20.49 -4.06 20.01
N ASN A 187 19.19 -3.76 19.95
CA ASN A 187 18.36 -4.00 18.77
C ASN A 187 18.51 -2.86 17.74
N MET A 188 19.59 -2.93 16.96
CA MET A 188 19.95 -1.91 15.97
C MET A 188 18.91 -1.73 14.85
N THR A 189 18.18 -2.79 14.51
CA THR A 189 17.15 -2.74 13.47
C THR A 189 15.98 -1.84 13.87
N GLU A 190 15.49 -2.01 15.11
CA GLU A 190 14.39 -1.19 15.63
C GLU A 190 14.84 0.24 15.94
N LEU A 191 16.07 0.43 16.43
CA LEU A 191 16.67 1.76 16.57
C LEU A 191 16.71 2.51 15.23
N TYR A 192 17.17 1.85 14.17
CA TYR A 192 17.25 2.46 12.84
C TYR A 192 15.88 2.81 12.27
N LYS A 193 14.88 1.93 12.43
CA LYS A 193 13.49 2.20 12.03
C LYS A 193 12.91 3.40 12.78
N ALA A 194 13.05 3.45 14.10
CA ALA A 194 12.56 4.56 14.92
C ALA A 194 13.24 5.88 14.55
N THR A 195 14.57 5.87 14.36
CA THR A 195 15.35 7.03 13.94
C THR A 195 14.94 7.52 12.55
N LYS A 196 14.64 6.60 11.62
CA LYS A 196 14.17 6.93 10.27
C LYS A 196 12.79 7.60 10.29
N ILE A 197 11.91 7.19 11.21
CA ILE A 197 10.61 7.84 11.41
C ILE A 197 10.79 9.25 11.98
N LEU A 198 11.65 9.41 12.99
CA LEU A 198 11.95 10.72 13.61
C LEU A 198 12.63 11.71 12.65
N ALA A 199 13.55 11.23 11.80
CA ALA A 199 14.27 12.06 10.83
C ALA A 199 13.40 12.51 9.64
N GLY A 200 12.16 11.98 9.52
CA GLY A 200 11.26 12.24 8.41
C GLY A 200 11.78 11.70 7.07
N LYS A 201 10.99 11.88 6.00
CA LYS A 201 11.45 11.60 4.64
C LYS A 201 12.40 12.72 4.22
N ARG A 202 13.71 12.46 4.17
CA ARG A 202 14.60 13.33 3.37
C ARG A 202 14.09 13.30 1.94
N SER A 203 13.60 14.44 1.46
CA SER A 203 13.34 14.64 0.04
C SER A 203 14.61 14.25 -0.71
N GLN A 204 14.51 13.20 -1.52
CA GLN A 204 15.56 12.84 -2.45
C GLN A 204 15.64 13.99 -3.44
N ARG A 205 16.50 14.98 -3.17
CA ARG A 205 16.82 16.00 -4.17
C ARG A 205 17.33 15.23 -5.38
N LYS A 206 16.66 15.37 -6.52
CA LYS A 206 17.19 14.90 -7.80
C LYS A 206 18.50 15.65 -8.00
N ASN A 207 19.64 15.02 -7.71
CA ASN A 207 20.94 15.63 -7.97
C ASN A 207 21.07 15.78 -9.48
N PRO A 208 21.07 17.01 -10.03
CA PRO A 208 21.21 17.19 -11.47
C PRO A 208 22.62 16.74 -11.87
N LEU A 209 22.70 15.84 -12.84
CA LEU A 209 23.97 15.30 -13.31
C LEU A 209 24.60 16.31 -14.28
N LYS A 210 25.89 16.62 -14.16
CA LYS A 210 26.54 17.56 -15.09
C LYS A 210 26.92 16.86 -16.40
N SER A 211 26.62 17.51 -17.52
CA SER A 211 27.13 17.14 -18.85
C SER A 211 28.65 17.31 -18.94
N LYS A 212 29.27 16.75 -19.97
CA LYS A 212 30.70 16.95 -20.29
C LYS A 212 31.03 18.43 -20.52
N ASP A 213 30.07 19.21 -21.02
CA ASP A 213 30.19 20.66 -21.27
C ASP A 213 29.81 21.52 -20.04
N GLY A 214 29.61 20.91 -18.86
CA GLY A 214 29.31 21.61 -17.61
C GLY A 214 27.84 21.99 -17.37
N GLN A 215 26.94 21.73 -18.31
CA GLN A 215 25.51 22.03 -18.19
C GLN A 215 24.75 21.02 -17.30
N LEU A 216 23.78 21.49 -16.50
CA LEU A 216 23.02 20.65 -15.56
C LEU A 216 21.93 19.86 -16.29
N ILE A 217 21.98 18.53 -16.23
CA ILE A 217 21.00 17.61 -16.79
C ILE A 217 19.99 17.20 -15.72
N VAL A 218 18.77 17.72 -15.84
CA VAL A 218 17.66 17.49 -14.90
C VAL A 218 16.72 16.36 -15.37
N THR A 219 16.72 16.03 -16.66
CA THR A 219 15.84 15.02 -17.25
C THR A 219 16.37 13.60 -17.02
N SER A 220 15.48 12.67 -16.64
CA SER A 220 15.85 11.28 -16.31
C SER A 220 16.52 10.54 -17.47
N GLU A 221 16.02 10.73 -18.69
CA GLU A 221 16.60 10.14 -19.90
C GLU A 221 18.00 10.72 -20.22
N GLY A 222 18.18 12.03 -20.02
CA GLY A 222 19.46 12.68 -20.21
C GLY A 222 20.52 12.21 -19.20
N GLN A 223 20.11 11.95 -17.96
CA GLN A 223 21.01 11.40 -16.94
C GLN A 223 21.46 9.98 -17.31
N LEU A 224 20.55 9.13 -17.78
CA LEU A 224 20.89 7.76 -18.22
C LEU A 224 21.84 7.75 -19.41
N ARG A 225 21.64 8.66 -20.37
CA ARG A 225 22.54 8.82 -21.52
C ARG A 225 23.93 9.28 -21.08
N ARG A 226 24.03 10.27 -20.19
CA ARG A 226 25.31 10.74 -19.65
C ARG A 226 26.05 9.66 -18.83
N TRP A 227 25.32 8.83 -18.09
CA TRP A 227 25.87 7.66 -17.41
C TRP A 227 26.41 6.62 -18.41
N ARG A 228 25.66 6.31 -19.46
CA ARG A 228 26.11 5.41 -20.53
C ARG A 228 27.40 5.90 -21.16
N GLU A 229 27.45 7.18 -21.52
CA GLU A 229 28.65 7.81 -22.09
C GLU A 229 29.84 7.75 -21.14
N HIS A 230 29.64 8.03 -19.84
CA HIS A 230 30.71 7.94 -18.85
C HIS A 230 31.28 6.53 -18.75
N PHE A 231 30.42 5.52 -18.70
CA PHE A 231 30.85 4.13 -18.60
C PHE A 231 31.49 3.64 -19.89
N GLU A 232 30.95 3.98 -21.06
CA GLU A 232 31.58 3.64 -22.35
C GLU A 232 32.95 4.32 -22.53
N GLU A 233 33.13 5.55 -22.04
CA GLU A 233 34.40 6.27 -22.07
C GLU A 233 35.40 5.70 -21.06
N THR A 234 34.94 5.32 -19.85
CA THR A 234 35.78 4.73 -18.80
C THR A 234 36.21 3.29 -19.14
N PHE A 235 35.35 2.54 -19.83
CA PHE A 235 35.61 1.15 -20.24
C PHE A 235 36.11 1.02 -21.68
N ARG A 236 36.44 2.12 -22.36
CA ARG A 236 37.18 2.05 -23.63
C ARG A 236 38.62 1.63 -23.33
N PRO A 237 39.12 0.51 -23.88
CA PRO A 237 40.56 0.28 -23.92
C PRO A 237 41.13 1.37 -24.84
N SER A 238 42.09 2.17 -24.35
CA SER A 238 42.74 3.19 -25.18
C SER A 238 43.29 2.54 -26.46
N ALA A 239 42.65 2.84 -27.58
CA ALA A 239 43.02 2.35 -28.89
C ALA A 239 44.24 3.10 -29.42
N LEU A 240 45.40 2.89 -28.79
CA LEU A 240 46.71 3.27 -29.34
C LEU A 240 47.74 2.21 -28.93
N SER A 241 48.00 1.31 -29.89
CA SER A 241 49.30 0.68 -30.18
C SER A 241 49.81 -0.44 -29.27
N THR A 242 49.58 -1.69 -29.71
CA THR A 242 50.63 -2.73 -29.66
C THR A 242 50.65 -3.47 -31.00
N PRO A 243 51.72 -3.37 -31.81
CA PRO A 243 51.88 -4.16 -33.02
C PRO A 243 52.31 -5.58 -32.63
N GLY A 244 51.38 -6.53 -32.75
CA GLY A 244 51.64 -7.93 -32.41
C GLY A 244 50.38 -8.71 -32.07
N ALA A 245 49.33 -8.57 -32.86
CA ALA A 245 48.18 -9.47 -32.78
C ALA A 245 48.56 -10.78 -33.46
N GLN A 246 49.27 -11.66 -32.75
CA GLN A 246 49.23 -13.07 -33.07
C GLN A 246 47.88 -13.62 -32.63
N ASP A 247 47.25 -14.28 -33.59
CA ASP A 247 46.03 -15.07 -33.47
C ASP A 247 46.09 -15.93 -32.20
N THR A 248 45.48 -15.45 -31.12
CA THR A 248 45.32 -16.22 -29.89
C THR A 248 43.84 -16.24 -29.59
N SER A 249 43.23 -17.34 -30.02
CA SER A 249 41.99 -17.90 -29.47
C SER A 249 41.84 -17.53 -28.00
N PRO A 250 40.62 -17.19 -27.52
CA PRO A 250 40.41 -16.85 -26.12
C PRO A 250 41.00 -17.94 -25.24
N PRO A 251 41.73 -17.59 -24.17
CA PRO A 251 42.33 -18.59 -23.30
C PRO A 251 41.20 -19.45 -22.75
N PRO A 252 41.21 -20.78 -22.94
CA PRO A 252 40.21 -21.61 -22.32
C PRO A 252 40.40 -21.42 -20.83
N ARG A 253 39.42 -20.80 -20.18
CA ARG A 253 39.33 -20.82 -18.71
C ARG A 253 39.01 -22.25 -18.32
N LEU A 254 40.02 -23.11 -18.33
CA LEU A 254 39.99 -24.40 -17.66
C LEU A 254 40.06 -24.09 -16.17
N LEU A 255 38.90 -23.80 -15.58
CA LEU A 255 38.75 -24.07 -14.15
C LEU A 255 38.98 -25.56 -14.01
N ASN A 256 39.97 -25.96 -13.21
CA ASN A 256 40.28 -27.35 -12.90
C ASN A 256 39.17 -27.93 -12.01
N ILE A 257 37.96 -28.00 -12.56
CA ILE A 257 36.80 -28.62 -11.96
C ILE A 257 36.93 -30.07 -12.37
N ASP A 258 37.18 -30.93 -11.39
CA ASP A 258 37.13 -32.36 -11.61
C ASP A 258 35.71 -32.73 -12.09
N VAL A 259 35.64 -33.26 -13.32
CA VAL A 259 34.39 -33.64 -13.98
C VAL A 259 34.13 -35.15 -13.82
N GLU A 260 34.96 -35.82 -13.01
CA GLU A 260 34.77 -37.23 -12.68
C GLU A 260 33.50 -37.43 -11.84
N PRO A 261 32.84 -38.60 -11.96
CA PRO A 261 31.68 -38.91 -11.16
C PRO A 261 31.98 -38.77 -9.66
N PRO A 262 31.09 -38.12 -8.87
CA PRO A 262 31.33 -37.90 -7.45
C PRO A 262 31.47 -39.23 -6.72
N THR A 263 32.43 -39.29 -5.81
CA THR A 263 32.71 -40.50 -5.02
C THR A 263 31.62 -40.75 -3.98
N LEU A 264 31.43 -42.02 -3.56
CA LEU A 264 30.45 -42.41 -2.55
C LEU A 264 30.56 -41.57 -1.26
N ASP A 265 31.78 -41.26 -0.83
CA ASP A 265 32.05 -40.44 0.36
C ASP A 265 31.67 -38.96 0.17
N GLU A 266 31.76 -38.42 -1.04
CA GLU A 266 31.31 -37.06 -1.33
C GLU A 266 29.79 -36.94 -1.31
N VAL A 267 29.10 -37.95 -1.84
CA VAL A 267 27.64 -38.05 -1.77
C VAL A 267 27.20 -38.17 -0.30
N ALA A 268 27.89 -38.98 0.51
CA ALA A 268 27.63 -39.10 1.94
C ALA A 268 27.75 -37.75 2.68
N ARG A 269 28.86 -37.02 2.45
CA ARG A 269 29.09 -35.70 3.05
C ARG A 269 28.06 -34.66 2.60
N ALA A 270 27.61 -34.74 1.35
CA ALA A 270 26.58 -33.86 0.83
C ALA A 270 25.22 -34.14 1.48
N VAL A 271 24.80 -35.40 1.58
CA VAL A 271 23.52 -35.80 2.21
C VAL A 271 23.45 -35.33 3.67
N LEU A 272 24.55 -35.43 4.43
CA LEU A 272 24.62 -34.95 5.81
C LEU A 272 24.47 -33.42 5.94
N ARG A 273 24.81 -32.66 4.90
CA ARG A 273 24.68 -31.19 4.87
C ARG A 273 23.28 -30.70 4.45
N VAL A 274 22.44 -31.54 3.87
CA VAL A 274 21.09 -31.14 3.43
C VAL A 274 20.15 -31.08 4.65
N ALA A 275 19.19 -30.15 4.66
CA ALA A 275 18.21 -30.01 5.74
C ALA A 275 17.07 -31.06 5.70
N ALA A 276 17.33 -32.25 5.15
CA ALA A 276 16.36 -33.32 4.97
C ALA A 276 16.66 -34.48 5.94
N GLU A 277 16.09 -34.41 7.14
CA GLU A 277 16.35 -35.39 8.22
C GLU A 277 15.98 -36.83 7.84
N MET A 278 14.97 -37.03 6.99
CA MET A 278 14.57 -38.36 6.52
C MET A 278 15.65 -39.06 5.68
N LEU A 279 16.45 -38.30 4.95
CA LEU A 279 17.55 -38.84 4.13
C LEU A 279 18.81 -39.14 4.95
N LYS A 280 18.90 -38.57 6.15
CA LYS A 280 20.00 -38.81 7.09
C LYS A 280 19.76 -40.05 7.97
N ALA A 281 18.50 -40.44 8.13
CA ALA A 281 18.10 -41.55 9.00
C ALA A 281 18.60 -42.92 8.52
N ASP A 282 18.67 -43.13 7.20
CA ASP A 282 19.30 -44.29 6.58
C ASP A 282 20.27 -43.84 5.49
N LEU A 283 21.47 -43.48 5.93
CA LEU A 283 22.51 -42.92 5.07
C LEU A 283 22.99 -43.96 4.02
N ALA A 284 23.06 -45.24 4.37
CA ALA A 284 23.56 -46.29 3.48
C ALA A 284 22.61 -46.51 2.29
N THR A 285 21.32 -46.72 2.57
CA THR A 285 20.30 -46.88 1.53
C THR A 285 20.12 -45.61 0.68
N THR A 286 20.27 -44.44 1.30
CA THR A 286 20.21 -43.16 0.60
C THR A 286 21.39 -42.95 -0.35
N ILE A 287 22.61 -43.34 0.04
CA ILE A 287 23.79 -43.27 -0.83
C ILE A 287 23.66 -44.28 -1.98
N ASP A 288 23.27 -45.53 -1.69
CA ASP A 288 23.13 -46.57 -2.71
C ASP A 288 22.07 -46.23 -3.77
N THR A 289 21.02 -45.52 -3.38
CA THR A 289 19.96 -45.07 -4.30
C THR A 289 20.34 -43.80 -5.07
N LEU A 290 20.99 -42.82 -4.43
CA LEU A 290 21.32 -41.54 -5.07
C LEU A 290 22.54 -41.61 -5.98
N THR A 291 23.55 -42.42 -5.65
CA THR A 291 24.79 -42.54 -6.44
C THR A 291 24.56 -42.92 -7.91
N PRO A 292 23.76 -43.95 -8.25
CA PRO A 292 23.47 -44.27 -9.65
C PRO A 292 22.58 -43.23 -10.34
N LEU A 293 21.71 -42.52 -9.60
CA LEU A 293 20.86 -41.46 -10.16
C LEU A 293 21.66 -40.22 -10.53
N ILE A 294 22.61 -39.83 -9.69
CA ILE A 294 23.52 -38.70 -9.93
C ILE A 294 24.44 -39.02 -11.12
N ALA A 295 25.01 -40.24 -11.17
CA ALA A 295 25.83 -40.69 -12.30
C ALA A 295 25.06 -40.67 -13.64
N LYS A 296 23.76 -40.98 -13.63
CA LYS A 296 22.89 -40.97 -14.83
C LYS A 296 22.49 -39.56 -15.29
N SER A 297 22.57 -38.56 -14.40
CA SER A 297 22.15 -37.18 -14.70
C SER A 297 23.16 -36.34 -15.52
N GLY A 298 24.41 -36.81 -15.64
CA GLY A 298 25.48 -36.16 -16.42
C GLY A 298 25.95 -34.82 -15.84
N PRO A 299 27.11 -34.26 -16.29
CA PRO A 299 27.62 -33.01 -15.75
C PRO A 299 26.68 -31.83 -16.05
N ALA A 300 26.46 -31.00 -15.03
CA ALA A 300 25.54 -29.87 -15.06
C ALA A 300 25.85 -28.93 -16.24
N ARG A 301 24.94 -28.85 -17.22
CA ARG A 301 24.98 -27.79 -18.23
C ARG A 301 24.73 -26.45 -17.55
N SER A 302 25.53 -25.46 -17.93
CA SER A 302 25.60 -24.14 -17.30
C SER A 302 24.24 -23.49 -17.04
N PHE A 303 24.01 -23.11 -15.79
CA PHE A 303 22.85 -22.35 -15.35
C PHE A 303 23.04 -20.87 -15.71
N ARG A 304 22.35 -20.37 -16.73
CA ARG A 304 22.26 -18.93 -16.98
C ARG A 304 21.02 -18.37 -16.30
N ARG A 305 21.24 -17.48 -15.33
CA ARG A 305 20.20 -16.64 -14.74
C ARG A 305 19.97 -15.44 -15.66
N THR A 306 18.91 -15.45 -16.47
CA THR A 306 18.44 -14.24 -17.15
C THR A 306 17.59 -13.39 -16.19
N GLY A 307 17.70 -12.07 -16.30
CA GLY A 307 17.28 -11.07 -15.30
C GLY A 307 15.77 -10.91 -15.04
N THR A 308 14.93 -11.86 -15.40
CA THR A 308 13.49 -11.85 -15.11
C THR A 308 13.16 -13.19 -14.45
N GLY A 309 12.83 -13.16 -13.16
CA GLY A 309 12.77 -14.33 -12.28
C GLY A 309 11.70 -15.36 -12.61
N THR A 310 11.87 -16.11 -13.70
CA THR A 310 11.05 -17.27 -14.04
C THR A 310 11.97 -18.42 -14.44
N LEU A 311 11.93 -19.53 -13.71
CA LEU A 311 12.68 -20.74 -13.97
C LEU A 311 11.88 -21.63 -14.92
N TYR A 312 12.41 -21.91 -16.12
CA TYR A 312 11.85 -22.93 -17.01
C TYR A 312 12.79 -24.12 -17.10
N TYR A 313 12.25 -25.31 -16.87
CA TYR A 313 12.88 -26.59 -17.20
C TYR A 313 12.79 -26.81 -18.73
N ASN A 314 13.92 -26.88 -19.42
CA ASN A 314 13.96 -27.36 -20.80
C ASN A 314 14.24 -28.87 -20.78
N CYS A 315 13.19 -29.68 -20.85
CA CYS A 315 13.30 -31.11 -21.12
C CYS A 315 13.52 -31.30 -22.62
N ALA A 316 14.76 -31.48 -23.05
CA ALA A 316 15.03 -31.96 -24.40
C ALA A 316 14.73 -33.46 -24.43
N GLN A 317 13.53 -33.81 -24.90
CA GLN A 317 13.22 -35.14 -25.42
C GLN A 317 14.30 -35.55 -26.43
N LYS A 318 14.96 -36.68 -26.20
CA LYS A 318 15.61 -37.43 -27.26
C LYS A 318 14.84 -38.73 -27.47
N ARG A 319 14.49 -38.96 -28.73
CA ARG A 319 14.01 -40.22 -29.30
C ARG A 319 14.94 -41.37 -28.97
#